data_AF-A0A1I0ASD2-F1
#
_entry.id   AF-A0A1I0ASD2-F1
#
_cell.length_a   1.000
_cell.length_b   1.000
_cell.length_c   1.000
_cell.angle_alpha   90.00
_cell.angle_beta   90.00
_cell.angle_gamma   90.00
#
_symmetry.space_group_name_H-M   'P 1'
#
loop_
_entity.id
_entity.type
_entity.pdbx_description
1 polymer ?
#
loop_
_entity_poly.entity_id
_entity_poly.type
_entity_poly.pdbx_seq_one_letter_code
_entity_poly.pdbx_strand_id
1 'polypeptide(L)'
;MLIMCTALAAAGCAGGESAGESTASGNPMEQTVLSTENSREARPLTTETQAEETGGPGHAWAINPDGTTLESRFPAPEGFSRVHQEEGSFGSFVRNFSLLPDGEPVHLYDGRLKGNQEAAAAVFAMPVLESGDVQQCADSVMRMYAEYFWHSGQPEKIGFHFVNGFWFDYPTYRDGGRVKVNGNSVSWSQSASYDDSYEAFERYLFIAFSYSSTLSMWEESRPADIGDVQIGDVFLRGGSPGHVVMVADVCEDGQGRKAFLLAQSYMPAQQFHVLNNPLHREDPWYYVDEVTYPFATPEYRFDEGSFRRMNYLDGGGTGTR
;
A
#
# COMPACT_ATOMS: atom_id res chain seq x y z
N MET A 1 19.19 20.56 0.03
CA MET A 1 18.96 21.76 -0.80
C MET A 1 17.81 21.40 -1.75
N LEU A 2 16.58 21.56 -1.26
CA LEU A 2 15.36 21.18 -1.97
C LEU A 2 14.98 22.29 -2.94
N ILE A 3 14.88 21.98 -4.24
CA ILE A 3 14.40 22.92 -5.24
C ILE A 3 12.87 22.85 -5.22
N MET A 4 12.26 23.87 -4.63
CA MET A 4 10.81 24.10 -4.63
C MET A 4 10.40 24.60 -6.02
N CYS A 5 9.50 23.89 -6.70
CA CYS A 5 8.79 24.40 -7.86
C CYS A 5 7.86 25.54 -7.44
N THR A 6 8.23 26.79 -7.74
CA THR A 6 7.37 27.96 -7.61
C THR A 6 6.39 28.05 -8.78
N ALA A 7 5.10 27.90 -8.50
CA ALA A 7 4.04 28.28 -9.43
C ALA A 7 3.96 29.82 -9.51
N LEU A 8 4.10 30.37 -10.73
CA LEU A 8 3.90 31.80 -11.00
C LEU A 8 2.41 32.13 -11.03
N ALA A 9 1.99 33.07 -10.19
CA ALA A 9 0.74 33.80 -10.34
C ALA A 9 0.99 35.06 -11.18
N ALA A 10 0.29 35.19 -12.31
CA ALA A 10 0.24 36.42 -13.10
C ALA A 10 -1.07 37.15 -12.80
N ALA A 11 -0.97 38.31 -12.14
CA ALA A 11 -2.03 39.29 -12.04
C ALA A 11 -2.03 40.18 -13.30
N GLY A 12 -3.20 40.38 -13.90
CA GLY A 12 -3.44 41.39 -14.91
C GLY A 12 -4.77 42.08 -14.63
N CYS A 13 -4.72 43.36 -14.24
CA CYS A 13 -5.88 44.24 -14.13
C CYS A 13 -5.94 45.19 -15.33
N ALA A 14 -7.11 45.25 -15.98
CA ALA A 14 -7.74 46.39 -16.68
C ALA A 14 -9.02 45.81 -17.30
N GLY A 15 -10.26 46.30 -17.12
CA GLY A 15 -10.75 47.66 -16.92
C GLY A 15 -11.74 47.95 -18.06
N GLY A 16 -13.04 48.11 -17.76
CA GLY A 16 -14.05 48.52 -18.74
C GLY A 16 -15.49 48.10 -18.42
N GLU A 17 -16.29 49.05 -17.92
CA GLU A 17 -17.76 49.08 -17.79
C GLU A 17 -18.46 48.88 -19.17
N SER A 18 -19.73 48.51 -19.35
CA SER A 18 -20.96 48.87 -18.63
C SER A 18 -22.17 48.00 -19.02
N ALA A 19 -23.09 47.83 -18.06
CA ALA A 19 -24.57 47.86 -18.12
C ALA A 19 -25.40 46.91 -19.01
N GLY A 20 -26.40 46.25 -18.37
CA GLY A 20 -27.59 45.72 -19.06
C GLY A 20 -28.39 44.63 -18.31
N GLU A 21 -29.25 45.06 -17.38
CA GLU A 21 -30.56 44.50 -16.94
C GLU A 21 -30.81 42.99 -16.70
N SER A 22 -31.13 42.69 -15.42
CA SER A 22 -32.32 41.98 -14.89
C SER A 22 -32.96 40.81 -15.67
N THR A 23 -33.08 39.63 -15.02
CA THR A 23 -34.36 39.07 -14.54
C THR A 23 -34.15 37.78 -13.72
N ALA A 24 -35.19 37.42 -12.98
CA ALA A 24 -35.24 36.51 -11.85
C ALA A 24 -35.34 35.00 -12.19
N SER A 25 -35.01 34.22 -11.15
CA SER A 25 -35.61 32.94 -10.73
C SER A 25 -35.57 31.72 -11.66
N GLY A 26 -35.22 30.59 -11.05
CA GLY A 26 -35.75 29.29 -11.44
C GLY A 26 -34.67 28.23 -11.61
N ASN A 27 -34.52 27.38 -10.61
CA ASN A 27 -34.07 26.01 -10.82
C ASN A 27 -35.15 25.28 -11.65
N PRO A 28 -34.79 24.35 -12.55
CA PRO A 28 -35.06 22.96 -12.19
C PRO A 28 -34.01 21.95 -12.69
N MET A 29 -33.91 20.87 -11.91
CA MET A 29 -33.42 19.56 -12.32
C MET A 29 -34.26 19.01 -13.49
N GLU A 30 -33.66 18.29 -14.44
CA GLU A 30 -33.86 16.83 -14.60
C GLU A 30 -33.01 16.23 -15.72
N GLN A 31 -32.40 15.09 -15.36
CA GLN A 31 -32.15 13.89 -16.17
C GLN A 31 -31.27 13.96 -17.43
N THR A 32 -30.13 13.29 -17.34
CA THR A 32 -29.96 12.00 -18.04
C THR A 32 -28.98 11.16 -17.22
N VAL A 33 -29.51 10.07 -16.65
CA VAL A 33 -28.77 9.04 -15.93
C VAL A 33 -28.46 7.94 -16.95
N LEU A 34 -27.19 7.66 -17.20
CA LEU A 34 -26.75 6.44 -17.87
C LEU A 34 -25.82 5.73 -16.90
N SER A 35 -26.41 4.70 -16.29
CA SER A 35 -25.83 3.78 -15.33
C SER A 35 -24.69 2.98 -15.93
N THR A 36 -23.51 3.10 -15.34
CA THR A 36 -22.52 2.03 -15.26
C THR A 36 -22.05 1.96 -13.81
N GLU A 37 -22.69 1.09 -13.03
CA GLU A 37 -22.21 0.71 -11.71
C GLU A 37 -20.94 -0.11 -11.93
N ASN A 38 -19.78 0.52 -11.71
CA ASN A 38 -18.52 -0.18 -11.57
C ASN A 38 -18.29 -0.35 -10.06
N SER A 39 -18.61 -1.52 -9.54
CA SER A 39 -18.49 -1.86 -8.12
C SER A 39 -17.01 -1.82 -7.71
N ARG A 40 -16.59 -0.75 -7.02
CA ARG A 40 -15.24 -0.54 -6.48
C ARG A 40 -15.05 -1.11 -5.07
N GLU A 41 -15.60 -2.27 -4.78
CA GLU A 41 -15.45 -2.86 -3.44
C GLU A 41 -14.54 -4.09 -3.48
N ALA A 42 -13.30 -3.89 -3.03
CA ALA A 42 -12.48 -4.99 -2.53
C ALA A 42 -13.09 -5.47 -1.20
N ARG A 43 -13.42 -6.76 -1.11
CA ARG A 43 -13.93 -7.39 0.12
C ARG A 43 -13.15 -8.67 0.38
N PRO A 44 -12.67 -8.91 1.61
CA PRO A 44 -12.14 -10.22 1.97
C PRO A 44 -13.26 -11.26 1.89
N LEU A 45 -13.02 -12.34 1.14
CA LEU A 45 -13.92 -13.48 1.04
C LEU A 45 -13.50 -14.54 2.08
N THR A 46 -14.43 -14.94 2.94
CA THR A 46 -14.25 -16.09 3.84
C THR A 46 -14.65 -17.37 3.12
N THR A 47 -13.70 -18.24 2.77
CA THR A 47 -14.06 -19.63 2.45
C THR A 47 -12.90 -20.60 2.74
N GLU A 48 -13.20 -21.63 3.53
CA GLU A 48 -12.36 -22.80 3.76
C GLU A 48 -12.23 -23.63 2.48
N THR A 49 -11.03 -24.10 2.10
CA THR A 49 -10.86 -25.27 1.22
C THR A 49 -9.51 -25.97 1.45
N GLN A 50 -9.57 -27.30 1.43
CA GLN A 50 -8.49 -28.27 1.66
C GLN A 50 -7.48 -28.30 0.50
N ALA A 51 -6.19 -28.44 0.84
CA ALA A 51 -5.09 -28.59 -0.10
C ALA A 51 -4.84 -30.07 -0.45
N GLU A 52 -4.70 -30.39 -1.75
CA GLU A 52 -4.08 -31.62 -2.25
C GLU A 52 -2.67 -31.29 -2.78
N GLU A 53 -1.65 -31.96 -2.24
CA GLU A 53 -0.25 -31.86 -2.66
C GLU A 53 0.07 -32.85 -3.78
N THR A 54 0.80 -32.42 -4.83
CA THR A 54 1.74 -33.30 -5.56
C THR A 54 2.87 -32.50 -6.25
N GLY A 55 4.10 -33.01 -6.20
CA GLY A 55 5.14 -32.75 -7.22
C GLY A 55 6.59 -32.86 -6.74
N GLY A 56 7.34 -33.86 -7.25
CA GLY A 56 8.76 -34.14 -6.93
C GLY A 56 9.80 -33.42 -7.82
N PRO A 57 11.07 -33.88 -7.89
CA PRO A 57 12.20 -32.98 -8.10
C PRO A 57 12.46 -32.64 -9.57
N GLY A 58 12.55 -31.32 -9.81
CA GLY A 58 12.82 -30.70 -11.11
C GLY A 58 11.68 -29.83 -11.64
N HIS A 59 10.74 -29.42 -10.79
CA HIS A 59 9.46 -28.87 -11.22
C HIS A 59 9.46 -27.35 -11.26
N ALA A 60 8.97 -26.84 -12.38
CA ALA A 60 8.42 -25.50 -12.47
C ALA A 60 7.48 -25.29 -11.28
N TRP A 61 7.69 -24.22 -10.53
CA TRP A 61 6.75 -23.82 -9.51
C TRP A 61 5.41 -23.51 -10.18
N ALA A 62 4.42 -24.37 -9.94
CA ALA A 62 3.11 -24.21 -10.53
C ALA A 62 2.28 -23.29 -9.64
N ILE A 63 2.01 -22.07 -10.10
CA ILE A 63 0.95 -21.24 -9.54
C ILE A 63 -0.42 -21.82 -9.88
N ASN A 64 -1.43 -21.51 -9.08
CA ASN A 64 -2.82 -21.79 -9.41
C ASN A 64 -3.46 -20.55 -10.06
N PRO A 65 -3.62 -20.49 -11.40
CA PRO A 65 -4.08 -19.29 -12.09
C PRO A 65 -5.49 -18.86 -11.69
N ASP A 66 -6.33 -19.78 -11.21
CA ASP A 66 -7.70 -19.50 -10.76
C ASP A 66 -7.74 -18.94 -9.32
N GLY A 67 -6.62 -18.99 -8.59
CA GLY A 67 -6.53 -18.46 -7.23
C GLY A 67 -6.69 -16.94 -7.19
N THR A 68 -7.49 -16.41 -6.28
CA THR A 68 -7.83 -14.97 -6.17
C THR A 68 -7.24 -14.32 -4.92
N THR A 69 -6.42 -15.03 -4.16
CA THR A 69 -5.72 -14.57 -2.94
C THR A 69 -4.28 -15.08 -2.96
N LEU A 70 -3.40 -14.59 -2.08
CA LEU A 70 -2.03 -15.13 -1.99
C LEU A 70 -2.06 -16.62 -1.65
N GLU A 71 -2.93 -17.02 -0.73
CA GLU A 71 -3.09 -18.41 -0.30
C GLU A 71 -3.50 -19.35 -1.42
N SER A 72 -4.47 -18.93 -2.24
CA SER A 72 -5.03 -19.76 -3.31
C SER A 72 -4.21 -19.69 -4.60
N ARG A 73 -3.50 -18.58 -4.89
CA ARG A 73 -2.69 -18.38 -6.11
C ARG A 73 -1.33 -19.03 -6.01
N PHE A 74 -0.67 -18.91 -4.86
CA PHE A 74 0.67 -19.42 -4.65
C PHE A 74 0.60 -20.60 -3.68
N PRO A 75 0.90 -21.84 -4.11
CA PRO A 75 1.09 -22.94 -3.17
C PRO A 75 2.19 -22.62 -2.13
N ALA A 76 2.40 -23.50 -1.14
CA ALA A 76 3.62 -23.46 -0.33
C ALA A 76 4.75 -24.22 -1.05
N PRO A 77 6.03 -23.78 -0.93
CA PRO A 77 7.17 -24.52 -1.48
C PRO A 77 7.20 -25.98 -1.03
N GLU A 78 7.83 -26.87 -1.82
CA GLU A 78 7.94 -28.30 -1.47
C GLU A 78 8.58 -28.47 -0.09
N GLY A 79 7.89 -29.18 0.81
CA GLY A 79 8.34 -29.42 2.18
C GLY A 79 8.07 -28.26 3.16
N PHE A 80 7.49 -27.16 2.70
CA PHE A 80 7.05 -26.04 3.54
C PHE A 80 5.54 -26.08 3.76
N SER A 81 5.11 -25.49 4.86
CA SER A 81 3.70 -25.23 5.16
C SER A 81 3.52 -23.77 5.54
N ARG A 82 2.37 -23.18 5.20
CA ARG A 82 2.06 -21.78 5.55
C ARG A 82 2.09 -21.60 7.07
N VAL A 83 2.75 -20.54 7.54
CA VAL A 83 2.70 -20.18 8.95
C VAL A 83 1.26 -19.78 9.30
N HIS A 84 0.74 -20.31 10.40
CA HIS A 84 -0.62 -20.02 10.87
C HIS A 84 -0.81 -18.51 11.08
N GLN A 85 -1.95 -17.98 10.62
CA GLN A 85 -2.37 -16.61 10.86
C GLN A 85 -3.72 -16.65 11.57
N GLU A 86 -3.81 -16.02 12.73
CA GLU A 86 -5.06 -15.93 13.48
C GLU A 86 -6.14 -15.22 12.64
N GLU A 87 -7.38 -15.68 12.74
CA GLU A 87 -8.50 -15.05 12.03
C GLU A 87 -8.66 -13.58 12.46
N GLY A 88 -8.84 -12.69 11.48
CA GLY A 88 -8.93 -11.24 11.73
C GLY A 88 -7.59 -10.55 12.03
N SER A 89 -6.46 -11.27 12.04
CA SER A 89 -5.12 -10.65 12.11
C SER A 89 -4.75 -9.91 10.83
N PHE A 90 -3.77 -9.02 10.91
CA PHE A 90 -3.20 -8.36 9.73
C PHE A 90 -2.64 -9.36 8.72
N GLY A 91 -1.94 -10.40 9.18
CA GLY A 91 -1.37 -11.40 8.28
C GLY A 91 -2.44 -12.23 7.58
N SER A 92 -3.53 -12.59 8.27
CA SER A 92 -4.69 -13.23 7.64
C SER A 92 -5.36 -12.31 6.60
N PHE A 93 -5.46 -11.01 6.90
CA PHE A 93 -5.99 -10.01 5.96
C PHE A 93 -5.14 -9.89 4.69
N VAL A 94 -3.82 -9.73 4.80
CA VAL A 94 -2.93 -9.62 3.64
C VAL A 94 -2.95 -10.90 2.80
N ARG A 95 -2.88 -12.07 3.45
CA ARG A 95 -2.93 -13.38 2.77
C ARG A 95 -4.19 -13.56 1.94
N ASN A 96 -5.32 -13.05 2.44
CA ASN A 96 -6.64 -13.16 1.82
C ASN A 96 -7.07 -11.93 1.02
N PHE A 97 -6.20 -10.93 0.87
CA PHE A 97 -6.51 -9.76 0.07
C PHE A 97 -6.66 -10.18 -1.41
N SER A 98 -7.71 -9.67 -2.07
CA SER A 98 -8.02 -10.05 -3.43
C SER A 98 -6.90 -9.70 -4.40
N LEU A 99 -6.57 -10.62 -5.30
CA LEU A 99 -5.67 -10.43 -6.42
C LEU A 99 -6.49 -10.21 -7.70
N LEU A 100 -5.91 -9.51 -8.66
CA LEU A 100 -6.41 -9.51 -10.03
C LEU A 100 -6.22 -10.90 -10.68
N PRO A 101 -6.95 -11.21 -11.77
CA PRO A 101 -6.75 -12.44 -12.53
C PRO A 101 -5.27 -12.70 -12.90
N ASP A 102 -4.93 -13.97 -13.08
CA ASP A 102 -3.58 -14.35 -13.51
C ASP A 102 -3.18 -13.73 -14.85
N GLY A 103 -1.92 -13.31 -14.95
CA GLY A 103 -1.38 -12.64 -16.12
C GLY A 103 -1.79 -11.17 -16.30
N GLU A 104 -2.56 -10.58 -15.37
CA GLU A 104 -2.88 -9.16 -15.41
C GLU A 104 -1.61 -8.30 -15.27
N PRO A 105 -1.37 -7.35 -16.19
CA PRO A 105 -0.17 -6.54 -16.14
C PRO A 105 -0.27 -5.45 -15.07
N VAL A 106 0.88 -5.06 -14.54
CA VAL A 106 0.96 -3.94 -13.58
C VAL A 106 0.76 -2.63 -14.33
N HIS A 107 -0.24 -1.86 -13.91
CA HIS A 107 -0.49 -0.51 -14.40
C HIS A 107 0.08 0.55 -13.45
N LEU A 108 0.49 1.67 -14.04
CA LEU A 108 0.84 2.91 -13.36
C LEU A 108 -0.43 3.68 -12.98
N TYR A 109 -0.28 4.69 -12.14
CA TYR A 109 -1.37 5.57 -11.69
C TYR A 109 -2.15 6.25 -12.84
N ASP A 110 -1.52 6.39 -14.02
CA ASP A 110 -2.12 7.00 -15.22
C ASP A 110 -2.67 5.98 -16.22
N GLY A 111 -2.74 4.71 -15.84
CA GLY A 111 -3.25 3.62 -16.66
C GLY A 111 -2.28 3.12 -17.73
N ARG A 112 -1.06 3.66 -17.83
CA ARG A 112 -0.02 3.06 -18.67
C ARG A 112 0.51 1.78 -18.02
N LEU A 113 1.12 0.91 -18.82
CA LEU A 113 1.82 -0.26 -18.30
C LEU A 113 3.13 0.14 -17.62
N LYS A 114 3.44 -0.53 -16.51
CA LYS A 114 4.77 -0.52 -15.90
C LYS A 114 5.80 -1.06 -16.88
N GLY A 115 7.00 -0.47 -16.91
CA GLY A 115 8.04 -0.86 -17.85
C GLY A 115 8.58 -2.28 -17.63
N ASN A 116 8.90 -2.62 -16.38
CA ASN A 116 9.38 -3.96 -16.01
C ASN A 116 8.22 -4.84 -15.52
N GLN A 117 7.52 -5.50 -16.44
CA GLN A 117 6.45 -6.44 -16.10
C GLN A 117 7.00 -7.75 -15.50
N GLU A 118 8.21 -8.15 -15.87
CA GLU A 118 8.85 -9.38 -15.38
C GLU A 118 9.15 -9.36 -13.88
N ALA A 119 9.14 -8.18 -13.24
CA ALA A 119 9.27 -8.05 -11.80
C ALA A 119 8.06 -8.59 -11.03
N ALA A 120 6.87 -8.67 -11.65
CA ALA A 120 5.62 -8.95 -10.96
C ALA A 120 5.17 -10.41 -11.16
N ALA A 121 4.74 -11.05 -10.07
CA ALA A 121 4.15 -12.38 -10.04
C ALA A 121 2.61 -12.34 -10.05
N ALA A 122 2.02 -11.38 -9.35
CA ALA A 122 0.58 -11.12 -9.31
C ALA A 122 0.30 -9.70 -8.84
N VAL A 123 -0.86 -9.16 -9.17
CA VAL A 123 -1.26 -7.79 -8.82
C VAL A 123 -2.37 -7.84 -7.78
N PHE A 124 -2.23 -7.09 -6.68
CA PHE A 124 -3.32 -6.94 -5.72
C PHE A 124 -4.45 -6.12 -6.36
N ALA A 125 -5.70 -6.50 -6.10
CA ALA A 125 -6.89 -5.77 -6.50
C ALA A 125 -7.11 -4.51 -5.63
N MET A 126 -6.04 -3.75 -5.41
CA MET A 126 -6.02 -2.48 -4.70
C MET A 126 -5.77 -1.38 -5.73
N PRO A 127 -6.79 -0.58 -6.10
CA PRO A 127 -6.62 0.46 -7.11
C PRO A 127 -5.64 1.52 -6.63
N VAL A 128 -4.88 2.15 -7.53
CA VAL A 128 -4.10 3.34 -7.17
C VAL A 128 -5.07 4.50 -6.94
N LEU A 129 -4.80 5.37 -5.95
CA LEU A 129 -5.63 6.55 -5.72
C LEU A 129 -5.69 7.43 -6.97
N GLU A 130 -6.89 7.79 -7.43
CA GLU A 130 -7.13 8.46 -8.72
C GLU A 130 -6.51 9.87 -8.83
N SER A 131 -6.01 10.43 -7.74
CA SER A 131 -5.67 11.85 -7.61
C SER A 131 -4.22 12.22 -7.97
N GLY A 132 -3.48 11.34 -8.65
CA GLY A 132 -2.18 11.65 -9.25
C GLY A 132 -1.09 10.60 -9.03
N ASP A 133 0.17 10.99 -9.24
CA ASP A 133 1.36 10.17 -8.94
C ASP A 133 1.63 10.14 -7.42
N VAL A 134 0.66 9.63 -6.69
CA VAL A 134 0.66 9.39 -5.25
C VAL A 134 0.36 7.91 -5.02
N GLN A 135 0.76 7.33 -3.89
CA GLN A 135 0.77 5.89 -3.69
C GLN A 135 2.01 5.19 -4.30
N GLN A 136 3.18 5.76 -4.00
CA GLN A 136 4.48 5.21 -4.35
C GLN A 136 4.91 4.13 -3.33
N CYS A 137 6.17 3.68 -3.40
CA CYS A 137 6.69 2.55 -2.62
C CYS A 137 6.19 2.46 -1.16
N ALA A 138 6.48 3.47 -0.33
CA ALA A 138 6.08 3.51 1.08
C ALA A 138 4.57 3.56 1.28
N ASP A 139 3.89 4.29 0.41
CA ASP A 139 2.48 4.59 0.52
C ASP A 139 1.60 3.34 0.32
N SER A 140 1.98 2.43 -0.58
CA SER A 140 1.22 1.17 -0.73
C SER A 140 1.32 0.27 0.49
N VAL A 141 2.47 0.26 1.18
CA VAL A 141 2.63 -0.45 2.46
C VAL A 141 1.74 0.21 3.51
N MET A 142 1.81 1.55 3.66
CA MET A 142 0.93 2.30 4.55
C MET A 142 -0.55 2.04 4.25
N ARG A 143 -0.94 2.02 2.97
CA ARG A 143 -2.30 1.72 2.52
C ARG A 143 -2.74 0.35 2.98
N MET A 144 -1.92 -0.70 2.82
CA MET A 144 -2.30 -2.05 3.24
C MET A 144 -2.67 -2.12 4.74
N TYR A 145 -1.90 -1.45 5.60
CA TYR A 145 -2.25 -1.34 7.03
C TYR A 145 -3.51 -0.53 7.28
N ALA A 146 -3.69 0.57 6.55
CA ALA A 146 -4.88 1.41 6.68
C ALA A 146 -6.16 0.67 6.24
N GLU A 147 -6.11 -0.06 5.13
CA GLU A 147 -7.21 -0.89 4.62
C GLU A 147 -7.54 -2.02 5.62
N TYR A 148 -6.53 -2.65 6.23
CA TYR A 148 -6.76 -3.62 7.30
C TYR A 148 -7.57 -3.02 8.45
N PHE A 149 -7.15 -1.88 8.99
CA PHE A 149 -7.87 -1.24 10.09
C PHE A 149 -9.25 -0.73 9.68
N TRP A 150 -9.41 -0.25 8.44
CA TRP A 150 -10.70 0.13 7.89
C TRP A 150 -11.67 -1.05 7.84
N HIS A 151 -11.29 -2.13 7.16
CA HIS A 151 -12.15 -3.29 6.94
C HIS A 151 -12.37 -4.15 8.19
N SER A 152 -11.48 -4.07 9.18
CA SER A 152 -11.67 -4.72 10.49
C SER A 152 -12.46 -3.87 11.48
N GLY A 153 -12.95 -2.68 11.08
CA GLY A 153 -13.76 -1.82 11.95
C GLY A 153 -12.98 -1.18 13.09
N GLN A 154 -11.69 -0.91 12.87
CA GLN A 154 -10.76 -0.29 13.83
C GLN A 154 -10.19 1.06 13.31
N PRO A 155 -11.03 1.99 12.80
CA PRO A 155 -10.56 3.24 12.20
C PRO A 155 -9.79 4.15 13.18
N GLU A 156 -9.94 3.94 14.48
CA GLU A 156 -9.18 4.61 15.54
C GLU A 156 -7.68 4.31 15.54
N LYS A 157 -7.26 3.22 14.88
CA LYS A 157 -5.85 2.82 14.77
C LYS A 157 -5.15 3.39 13.55
N ILE A 158 -5.87 4.05 12.65
CA ILE A 158 -5.32 4.59 11.40
C ILE A 158 -4.62 5.92 11.70
N GLY A 159 -3.30 5.96 11.54
CA GLY A 159 -2.50 7.16 11.74
C GLY A 159 -1.06 6.97 11.26
N PHE A 160 -0.46 8.06 10.76
CA PHE A 160 0.91 8.05 10.24
C PHE A 160 1.63 9.36 10.59
N HIS A 161 2.97 9.30 10.69
CA HIS A 161 3.79 10.49 10.83
C HIS A 161 4.14 11.12 9.49
N PHE A 162 3.92 12.42 9.36
CA PHE A 162 4.58 13.21 8.34
C PHE A 162 6.09 13.23 8.57
N VAL A 163 6.88 13.56 7.55
CA VAL A 163 8.36 13.60 7.64
C VAL A 163 8.86 14.54 8.74
N ASN A 164 8.13 15.62 9.04
CA ASN A 164 8.48 16.53 10.13
C ASN A 164 8.14 15.97 11.54
N GLY A 165 7.44 14.84 11.63
CA GLY A 165 6.98 14.22 12.89
C GLY A 165 5.57 14.58 13.32
N PHE A 166 4.79 15.28 12.49
CA PHE A 166 3.39 15.53 12.82
C PHE A 166 2.59 14.23 12.74
N TRP A 167 1.93 13.85 13.83
CA TRP A 167 1.00 12.73 13.87
C TRP A 167 -0.29 13.12 13.16
N PHE A 168 -0.56 12.48 12.03
CA PHE A 168 -1.76 12.68 11.23
C PHE A 168 -2.61 11.43 11.32
N ASP A 169 -3.66 11.47 12.14
CA ASP A 169 -4.58 10.37 12.37
C ASP A 169 -5.92 10.55 11.67
N TYR A 170 -6.50 9.42 11.25
CA TYR A 170 -7.78 9.38 10.57
C TYR A 170 -8.94 9.84 11.46
N PRO A 171 -9.04 9.47 12.76
CA PRO A 171 -10.11 9.96 13.63
C PRO A 171 -10.22 11.48 13.66
N THR A 172 -9.10 12.19 13.83
CA THR A 172 -9.10 13.66 13.84
C THR A 172 -9.51 14.22 12.48
N TYR A 173 -9.08 13.61 11.37
CA TYR A 173 -9.46 14.02 10.02
C TYR A 173 -10.96 13.78 9.73
N ARG A 174 -11.45 12.58 10.06
CA ARG A 174 -12.84 12.15 9.94
C ARG A 174 -13.77 13.06 10.72
N ASP A 175 -13.34 13.51 11.90
CA ASP A 175 -14.14 14.37 12.79
C ASP A 175 -14.10 15.86 12.38
N GLY A 176 -13.54 16.20 11.21
CA GLY A 176 -13.58 17.56 10.64
C GLY A 176 -12.25 18.32 10.71
N GLY A 177 -11.20 17.71 11.26
CA GLY A 177 -9.85 18.27 11.30
C GLY A 177 -9.20 18.32 9.91
N ARG A 178 -8.56 19.44 9.59
CA ARG A 178 -7.73 19.60 8.38
C ARG A 178 -6.36 20.13 8.76
N VAL A 179 -5.32 19.66 8.06
CA VAL A 179 -3.96 20.12 8.29
C VAL A 179 -3.78 21.55 7.77
N LYS A 180 -3.18 22.40 8.59
CA LYS A 180 -2.67 23.71 8.20
C LYS A 180 -1.15 23.66 8.22
N VAL A 181 -0.54 23.88 7.06
CA VAL A 181 0.91 23.86 6.89
C VAL A 181 1.44 25.29 6.83
N ASN A 182 2.40 25.62 7.69
CA ASN A 182 3.14 26.88 7.67
C ASN A 182 4.64 26.61 7.76
N GLY A 183 5.32 26.63 6.62
CA GLY A 183 6.70 26.17 6.52
C GLY A 183 6.81 24.69 6.94
N ASN A 184 7.67 24.40 7.91
CA ASN A 184 7.83 23.06 8.47
C ASN A 184 6.87 22.74 9.64
N SER A 185 6.05 23.70 10.07
CA SER A 185 5.08 23.49 11.15
C SER A 185 3.73 23.05 10.60
N VAL A 186 3.16 22.02 11.21
CA VAL A 186 1.84 21.49 10.86
C VAL A 186 0.97 21.48 12.11
N SER A 187 -0.28 21.89 11.96
CA SER A 187 -1.26 21.92 13.04
C SER A 187 -2.64 21.54 12.54
N TRP A 188 -3.47 20.98 13.41
CA TRP A 188 -4.88 20.77 13.13
C TRP A 188 -5.67 22.08 13.11
N SER A 189 -6.64 22.18 12.21
CA SER A 189 -7.66 23.21 12.15
C SER A 189 -9.03 22.54 12.00
N GLN A 190 -9.97 22.87 12.87
CA GLN A 190 -11.35 22.38 12.75
C GLN A 190 -12.09 23.23 11.71
N SER A 191 -12.25 22.69 10.50
CA SER A 191 -12.78 23.44 9.36
C SER A 191 -13.68 22.64 8.41
N ALA A 192 -13.90 21.36 8.69
CA ALA A 192 -14.83 20.51 7.94
C ALA A 192 -15.84 19.87 8.88
N SER A 193 -16.88 19.25 8.31
CA SER A 193 -17.82 18.40 9.06
C SER A 193 -17.26 16.98 9.21
N TYR A 194 -17.90 16.22 10.11
CA TYR A 194 -17.71 14.78 10.18
C TYR A 194 -17.98 14.11 8.82
N ASP A 195 -17.12 13.18 8.41
CA ASP A 195 -17.22 12.41 7.17
C ASP A 195 -16.46 11.09 7.31
N ASP A 196 -17.19 9.98 7.42
CA ASP A 196 -16.66 8.62 7.54
C ASP A 196 -16.87 7.76 6.29
N SER A 197 -17.08 8.42 5.14
CA SER A 197 -17.13 7.75 3.85
C SER A 197 -15.77 7.17 3.45
N TYR A 198 -15.78 6.13 2.60
CA TYR A 198 -14.54 5.57 2.05
C TYR A 198 -13.80 6.62 1.20
N GLU A 199 -14.53 7.49 0.51
CA GLU A 199 -13.94 8.59 -0.24
C GLU A 199 -13.23 9.60 0.68
N ALA A 200 -13.70 9.79 1.93
CA ALA A 200 -12.99 10.60 2.93
C ALA A 200 -11.70 9.92 3.40
N PHE A 201 -11.75 8.61 3.58
CA PHE A 201 -10.58 7.79 3.89
C PHE A 201 -9.52 7.86 2.77
N GLU A 202 -9.92 7.76 1.51
CA GLU A 202 -9.00 7.93 0.37
C GLU A 202 -8.41 9.35 0.31
N ARG A 203 -9.21 10.39 0.58
CA ARG A 203 -8.71 11.78 0.70
C ARG A 203 -7.71 11.93 1.86
N TYR A 204 -7.94 11.25 2.98
CA TYR A 204 -7.01 11.20 4.10
C TYR A 204 -5.69 10.55 3.67
N LEU A 205 -5.73 9.37 3.04
CA LEU A 205 -4.54 8.67 2.55
C LEU A 205 -3.75 9.52 1.55
N PHE A 206 -4.43 10.20 0.63
CA PHE A 206 -3.80 11.14 -0.30
C PHE A 206 -2.93 12.17 0.43
N ILE A 207 -3.45 12.77 1.51
CA ILE A 207 -2.71 13.74 2.32
C ILE A 207 -1.56 13.05 3.06
N ALA A 208 -1.81 11.89 3.67
CA ALA A 208 -0.79 11.13 4.39
C ALA A 208 0.42 10.81 3.48
N PHE A 209 0.17 10.33 2.27
CA PHE A 209 1.18 9.99 1.26
C PHE A 209 1.94 11.23 0.76
N SER A 210 1.26 12.39 0.68
CA SER A 210 1.88 13.64 0.25
C SER A 210 2.91 14.20 1.23
N TYR A 211 2.82 13.84 2.52
CA TYR A 211 3.68 14.38 3.58
C TYR A 211 4.50 13.33 4.34
N SER A 212 4.31 12.05 4.05
CA SER A 212 5.07 10.93 4.61
C SER A 212 6.05 10.39 3.57
N SER A 213 7.05 9.61 4.01
CA SER A 213 7.96 8.92 3.09
C SER A 213 8.63 7.75 3.80
N THR A 214 9.58 7.08 3.15
CA THR A 214 10.44 6.08 3.79
C THR A 214 11.22 6.62 5.00
N LEU A 215 11.41 7.95 5.13
CA LEU A 215 11.96 8.56 6.35
C LEU A 215 11.01 8.42 7.54
N SER A 216 9.72 8.75 7.36
CA SER A 216 8.72 8.54 8.41
C SER A 216 8.61 7.07 8.79
N MET A 217 8.51 6.21 7.77
CA MET A 217 8.39 4.76 7.94
C MET A 217 9.59 4.16 8.68
N TRP A 218 10.80 4.70 8.48
CA TRP A 218 11.99 4.26 9.19
C TRP A 218 11.90 4.53 10.69
N GLU A 219 11.37 5.68 11.07
CA GLU A 219 11.11 6.05 12.48
C GLU A 219 9.91 5.27 13.06
N GLU A 220 8.96 4.87 12.22
CA GLU A 220 7.77 4.07 12.60
C GLU A 220 8.01 2.54 12.53
N SER A 221 9.28 2.13 12.48
CA SER A 221 9.68 0.73 12.45
C SER A 221 10.87 0.48 13.35
N ARG A 222 11.13 -0.79 13.65
CA ARG A 222 12.29 -1.24 14.43
C ARG A 222 13.08 -2.30 13.67
N PRO A 223 14.40 -2.44 13.90
CA PRO A 223 15.15 -3.58 13.39
C PRO A 223 14.48 -4.91 13.78
N ALA A 224 14.49 -5.87 12.87
CA ALA A 224 13.95 -7.21 13.09
C ALA A 224 14.97 -8.27 12.68
N ASP A 225 14.84 -9.47 13.23
CA ASP A 225 15.60 -10.63 12.79
C ASP A 225 14.83 -11.33 11.66
N ILE A 226 15.51 -11.55 10.53
CA ILE A 226 14.93 -12.23 9.38
C ILE A 226 14.60 -13.71 9.66
N GLY A 227 15.27 -14.34 10.63
CA GLY A 227 14.88 -15.67 11.13
C GLY A 227 13.49 -15.67 11.79
N ASP A 228 13.05 -14.53 12.31
CA ASP A 228 11.70 -14.31 12.84
C ASP A 228 10.81 -13.55 11.85
N VAL A 229 10.99 -13.74 10.54
CA VAL A 229 10.16 -13.06 9.53
C VAL A 229 8.67 -13.32 9.72
N GLN A 230 7.88 -12.25 9.62
CA GLN A 230 6.42 -12.22 9.74
C GLN A 230 5.78 -11.40 8.59
N ILE A 231 4.51 -11.67 8.30
CA ILE A 231 3.74 -10.86 7.33
C ILE A 231 3.67 -9.42 7.83
N GLY A 232 4.00 -8.47 6.95
CA GLY A 232 4.09 -7.05 7.28
C GLY A 232 5.48 -6.56 7.68
N ASP A 233 6.44 -7.45 7.94
CA ASP A 233 7.84 -7.03 8.00
C ASP A 233 8.28 -6.47 6.64
N VAL A 234 9.31 -5.64 6.62
CA VAL A 234 9.76 -4.92 5.44
C VAL A 234 11.26 -4.99 5.26
N PHE A 235 11.73 -4.98 4.02
CA PHE A 235 13.05 -4.46 3.71
C PHE A 235 12.90 -2.99 3.37
N LEU A 236 13.52 -2.12 4.16
CA LEU A 236 13.33 -0.68 4.11
C LEU A 236 14.67 0.04 4.04
N ARG A 237 14.75 1.02 3.14
CA ARG A 237 15.77 2.06 3.15
C ARG A 237 15.11 3.42 3.28
N GLY A 238 15.30 4.06 4.44
CA GLY A 238 14.87 5.44 4.66
C GLY A 238 15.70 6.45 3.86
N GLY A 239 15.06 7.46 3.28
CA GLY A 239 15.74 8.59 2.64
C GLY A 239 15.25 8.91 1.23
N SER A 240 16.05 9.73 0.52
CA SER A 240 15.82 10.10 -0.88
C SER A 240 17.13 9.95 -1.66
N PRO A 241 17.29 8.91 -2.50
CA PRO A 241 16.29 7.86 -2.76
C PRO A 241 16.17 6.87 -1.60
N GLY A 242 14.94 6.48 -1.28
CA GLY A 242 14.59 5.37 -0.39
C GLY A 242 13.70 4.39 -1.13
N HIS A 243 13.51 3.20 -0.56
CA HIS A 243 12.60 2.19 -1.11
C HIS A 243 12.12 1.25 0.00
N VAL A 244 11.00 0.58 -0.23
CA VAL A 244 10.48 -0.45 0.65
C VAL A 244 9.83 -1.58 -0.14
N VAL A 245 10.02 -2.80 0.35
CA VAL A 245 9.23 -3.98 -0.04
C VAL A 245 8.72 -4.66 1.23
N MET A 246 7.50 -5.17 1.19
CA MET A 246 6.81 -5.77 2.33
C MET A 246 6.74 -7.28 2.17
N VAL A 247 6.92 -8.02 3.26
CA VAL A 247 6.63 -9.45 3.36
C VAL A 247 5.13 -9.64 3.29
N ALA A 248 4.66 -10.27 2.22
CA ALA A 248 3.24 -10.48 1.95
C ALA A 248 2.72 -11.82 2.49
N ASP A 249 3.60 -12.82 2.59
CA ASP A 249 3.24 -14.13 3.12
C ASP A 249 4.47 -14.89 3.64
N VAL A 250 4.26 -15.89 4.50
CA VAL A 250 5.32 -16.69 5.14
C VAL A 250 4.93 -18.17 5.22
N CYS A 251 5.89 -19.02 4.87
CA CYS A 251 5.87 -20.47 5.06
C CYS A 251 7.07 -20.91 5.93
N GLU A 252 6.93 -22.05 6.58
CA GLU A 252 7.96 -22.68 7.41
C GLU A 252 7.99 -24.19 7.15
N ASP A 253 9.17 -24.79 7.15
CA ASP A 253 9.33 -26.24 7.01
C ASP A 253 9.45 -26.95 8.37
N GLY A 254 9.54 -28.29 8.36
CA GLY A 254 9.70 -29.09 9.58
C GLY A 254 11.02 -28.86 10.35
N GLN A 255 11.95 -28.07 9.82
CA GLN A 255 13.23 -27.72 10.46
C GLN A 255 13.25 -26.27 10.97
N GLY A 256 12.16 -25.51 10.78
CA GLY A 256 12.08 -24.09 11.14
C GLY A 256 12.69 -23.14 10.10
N ARG A 257 13.06 -23.64 8.91
CA ARG A 257 13.49 -22.79 7.79
C ARG A 257 12.28 -22.06 7.24
N LYS A 258 12.43 -20.78 6.94
CA LYS A 258 11.33 -19.93 6.47
C LYS A 258 11.48 -19.52 5.02
N ALA A 259 10.35 -19.46 4.33
CA ALA A 259 10.20 -18.87 3.01
C ALA A 259 9.16 -17.76 3.06
N PHE A 260 9.29 -16.73 2.22
CA PHE A 260 8.40 -15.58 2.22
C PHE A 260 8.13 -15.02 0.82
N LEU A 261 6.95 -14.44 0.62
CA LEU A 261 6.63 -13.64 -0.56
C LEU A 261 6.90 -12.16 -0.28
N LEU A 262 7.32 -11.42 -1.30
CA LEU A 262 7.50 -9.97 -1.23
C LEU A 262 6.50 -9.24 -2.11
N ALA A 263 6.05 -8.06 -1.68
CA ALA A 263 5.20 -7.18 -2.45
C ALA A 263 5.69 -5.73 -2.39
N GLN A 264 5.43 -4.96 -3.46
CA GLN A 264 5.85 -3.57 -3.54
C GLN A 264 4.94 -2.70 -4.43
N SER A 265 5.11 -1.39 -4.29
CA SER A 265 4.89 -0.40 -5.34
C SER A 265 6.25 0.25 -5.67
N TYR A 266 6.32 1.18 -6.62
CA TYR A 266 7.55 1.87 -6.99
C TYR A 266 7.27 3.34 -7.36
N MET A 267 8.24 3.97 -8.02
CA MET A 267 8.12 5.33 -8.55
C MET A 267 8.26 5.27 -10.09
N PRO A 268 7.30 5.80 -10.87
CA PRO A 268 6.05 6.45 -10.43
C PRO A 268 5.08 5.47 -9.74
N ALA A 269 4.05 6.01 -9.11
CA ALA A 269 3.00 5.26 -8.44
C ALA A 269 2.40 4.21 -9.39
N GLN A 270 2.20 3.01 -8.85
CA GLN A 270 1.78 1.84 -9.61
C GLN A 270 1.05 0.87 -8.70
N GLN A 271 0.30 -0.04 -9.30
CA GLN A 271 -0.45 -1.04 -8.56
C GLN A 271 0.48 -1.86 -7.66
N PHE A 272 0.01 -2.14 -6.44
CA PHE A 272 0.72 -2.97 -5.49
C PHE A 272 0.74 -4.41 -6.03
N HIS A 273 1.92 -5.04 -6.08
CA HIS A 273 2.09 -6.35 -6.71
C HIS A 273 3.08 -7.21 -5.94
N VAL A 274 2.90 -8.53 -6.04
CA VAL A 274 3.85 -9.54 -5.57
C VAL A 274 5.05 -9.57 -6.52
N LEU A 275 6.25 -9.71 -5.97
CA LEU A 275 7.50 -9.75 -6.73
C LEU A 275 7.88 -11.18 -7.11
N ASN A 276 8.42 -11.35 -8.31
CA ASN A 276 9.18 -12.56 -8.66
C ASN A 276 10.52 -12.58 -7.90
N ASN A 277 11.03 -13.78 -7.60
CA ASN A 277 12.37 -13.94 -7.04
C ASN A 277 13.42 -13.98 -8.17
N PRO A 278 14.38 -13.04 -8.23
CA PRO A 278 15.39 -13.04 -9.29
C PRO A 278 16.35 -14.24 -9.23
N LEU A 279 16.42 -14.97 -8.11
CA LEU A 279 17.22 -16.19 -7.98
C LEU A 279 16.52 -17.43 -8.56
N HIS A 280 15.18 -17.43 -8.58
CA HIS A 280 14.37 -18.58 -8.99
C HIS A 280 13.31 -18.15 -10.01
N ARG A 281 13.56 -18.44 -11.30
CA ARG A 281 12.79 -17.89 -12.44
C ARG A 281 11.28 -18.14 -12.40
N GLU A 282 10.84 -19.21 -11.75
CA GLU A 282 9.43 -19.63 -11.72
C GLU A 282 8.87 -19.64 -10.31
N ASP A 283 9.72 -19.55 -9.29
CA ASP A 283 9.34 -19.59 -7.88
C ASP A 283 9.39 -18.17 -7.29
N PRO A 284 8.25 -17.54 -6.96
CA PRO A 284 8.22 -16.21 -6.38
C PRO A 284 8.61 -16.19 -4.89
N TRP A 285 8.75 -17.36 -4.25
CA TRP A 285 9.17 -17.45 -2.86
C TRP A 285 10.66 -17.12 -2.70
N TYR A 286 10.97 -16.38 -1.66
CA TYR A 286 12.31 -16.11 -1.17
C TYR A 286 12.57 -16.99 0.05
N TYR A 287 13.79 -17.49 0.22
CA TYR A 287 14.16 -18.36 1.34
C TYR A 287 15.12 -17.64 2.26
N VAL A 288 14.86 -17.66 3.57
CA VAL A 288 15.68 -16.94 4.56
C VAL A 288 17.15 -17.35 4.48
N ASP A 289 17.42 -18.63 4.28
CA ASP A 289 18.76 -19.22 4.20
C ASP A 289 19.55 -18.76 2.95
N GLU A 290 18.87 -18.22 1.94
CA GLU A 290 19.47 -17.68 0.71
C GLU A 290 19.68 -16.17 0.77
N VAL A 291 19.18 -15.51 1.82
CA VAL A 291 19.31 -14.06 1.98
C VAL A 291 20.76 -13.71 2.29
N THR A 292 21.36 -12.97 1.37
CA THR A 292 22.69 -12.38 1.52
C THR A 292 22.62 -10.89 1.22
N TYR A 293 23.45 -10.10 1.90
CA TYR A 293 23.51 -8.66 1.70
C TYR A 293 24.63 -8.27 0.71
N PRO A 294 24.39 -7.34 -0.22
CA PRO A 294 23.13 -6.62 -0.45
C PRO A 294 22.03 -7.52 -1.03
N PHE A 295 20.86 -7.52 -0.37
CA PHE A 295 19.72 -8.36 -0.72
C PHE A 295 19.05 -7.81 -1.97
N ALA A 296 18.99 -8.63 -3.02
CA ALA A 296 18.49 -8.22 -4.32
C ALA A 296 17.02 -8.60 -4.50
N THR A 297 16.22 -7.61 -4.87
CA THR A 297 14.89 -7.81 -5.48
C THR A 297 14.98 -7.45 -6.97
N PRO A 298 13.93 -7.70 -7.78
CA PRO A 298 13.98 -7.40 -9.22
C PRO A 298 14.30 -5.95 -9.56
N GLU A 299 14.00 -5.01 -8.66
CA GLU A 299 14.10 -3.57 -8.94
C GLU A 299 14.92 -2.79 -7.91
N TYR A 300 15.37 -3.43 -6.82
CA TYR A 300 16.12 -2.75 -5.77
C TYR A 300 17.14 -3.67 -5.08
N ARG A 301 18.12 -3.06 -4.40
CA ARG A 301 19.07 -3.75 -3.54
C ARG A 301 19.07 -3.12 -2.15
N PHE A 302 18.91 -3.95 -1.13
CA PHE A 302 18.87 -3.53 0.26
C PHE A 302 20.18 -3.91 0.97
N ASP A 303 20.77 -2.97 1.69
CA ASP A 303 21.99 -3.21 2.48
C ASP A 303 21.65 -3.95 3.79
N GLU A 304 22.68 -4.47 4.46
CA GLU A 304 22.54 -5.07 5.80
C GLU A 304 21.90 -4.07 6.78
N GLY A 305 21.01 -4.56 7.65
CA GLY A 305 20.24 -3.73 8.59
C GLY A 305 18.97 -3.08 8.02
N SER A 306 18.61 -3.40 6.78
CA SER A 306 17.38 -2.94 6.13
C SER A 306 16.11 -3.70 6.53
N PHE A 307 16.22 -4.91 7.09
CA PHE A 307 15.07 -5.72 7.51
C PHE A 307 14.49 -5.19 8.83
N ARG A 308 13.19 -4.84 8.81
CA ARG A 308 12.52 -4.11 9.90
C ARG A 308 11.07 -4.57 10.08
N ARG A 309 10.57 -4.37 11.29
CA ARG A 309 9.17 -4.61 11.68
C ARG A 309 8.46 -3.28 11.88
N MET A 310 7.28 -3.15 11.28
CA MET A 310 6.44 -1.95 11.43
C MET A 310 5.76 -1.92 12.79
N ASN A 311 5.68 -0.72 13.39
CA ASN A 311 5.00 -0.52 14.68
C ASN A 311 3.50 -0.20 14.53
N TYR A 312 2.95 -0.25 13.31
CA TYR A 312 1.57 0.16 13.03
C TYR A 312 0.51 -0.69 13.75
N LEU A 313 0.82 -1.95 14.06
CA LEU A 313 -0.11 -2.85 14.77
C LEU A 313 -0.10 -2.65 16.29
N ASP A 314 0.90 -1.96 16.84
CA ASP A 314 1.12 -1.83 18.28
C ASP A 314 0.22 -0.74 18.95
N GLY A 315 -0.72 -0.16 18.20
CA GLY A 315 -1.61 0.91 18.67
C GLY A 315 -0.94 2.28 18.63
N GLY A 316 -1.00 2.93 17.47
CA GLY A 316 -0.29 4.19 17.21
C GLY A 316 -0.69 5.36 18.12
N GLY A 317 0.31 6.14 18.56
CA GLY A 317 0.11 7.55 18.91
C GLY A 317 0.83 8.14 20.13
N THR A 318 1.48 7.37 21.01
CA THR A 318 2.09 7.95 22.24
C THR A 318 3.55 7.62 22.53
N GLY A 319 4.23 6.88 21.65
CA GLY A 319 5.68 6.74 21.72
C GLY A 319 6.34 8.06 21.34
N THR A 320 6.70 8.88 22.33
CA THR A 320 7.66 9.97 22.13
C THR A 320 8.93 9.40 21.49
N ARG A 321 9.39 10.07 20.43
CA ARG A 321 10.71 9.91 19.80
C ARG A 321 11.83 9.71 20.82
#